data_AF-A0A1I8C1K5-F1
#
_entry.id   AF-A0A1I8C1K5-F1
#
_cell.length_a   1.000
_cell.length_b   1.000
_cell.length_c   1.000
_cell.angle_alpha   90.00
_cell.angle_beta   90.00
_cell.angle_gamma   90.00
#
_symmetry.space_group_name_H-M   'P 1'
#
loop_
_entity.id
_entity.type
_entity.pdbx_description
1 polymer ?
#
loop_
_entity_poly.entity_id
_entity_poly.type
_entity_poly.pdbx_seq_one_letter_code
_entity_poly.pdbx_strand_id
1 'polypeptide(L)'
;MTEEGSSNSDFDLKIIQKIQCENENKMEEIKQNFKQFFVEKTTEKDKQILEKIDLTEEQIKKVNDLFDKKISDLTKKLEEFGKLTCKFVCFVQIKNKWKEIYNLNDNRIDNDFYNCCEKNCINTNKPTGNCVKGHGFVNITGVENIKYINFTQGYDKDAGIIAENKFEKPQNCINYSLFYFETTFIKNEGKTFSECWIIIGLSNNDNRIRLIANKSLIKNEKNEEFKIGFCWNYTSQVLGCGLVFPPNNKISEEFPYVFFTQNGVKIGKAVLLKDNFDFYKPFVHLKCTTANANFGHDLRARPFVYDISKHFVIKEFY
;
A
#
# COMPACT_ATOMS: atom_id res chain seq x y z
N MET A 1 -24.03 -102.14 89.26
CA MET A 1 -23.51 -100.76 89.11
C MET A 1 -24.52 -100.02 88.28
N THR A 2 -25.16 -99.04 88.91
CA THR A 2 -26.23 -98.18 88.39
C THR A 2 -25.62 -97.11 87.49
N GLU A 3 -25.88 -97.18 86.18
CA GLU A 3 -25.69 -96.06 85.26
C GLU A 3 -27.02 -95.30 85.15
N GLU A 4 -27.25 -94.39 86.10
CA GLU A 4 -28.12 -93.24 85.89
C GLU A 4 -27.34 -92.25 85.01
N GLY A 5 -27.77 -92.06 83.77
CA GLY A 5 -27.03 -91.25 82.81
C GLY A 5 -27.93 -90.53 81.81
N SER A 6 -28.29 -89.30 82.17
CA SER A 6 -28.51 -88.18 81.24
C SER A 6 -29.75 -88.24 80.33
N SER A 7 -30.89 -87.74 80.84
CA SER A 7 -32.08 -87.37 80.06
C SER A 7 -32.19 -85.85 79.79
N ASN A 8 -31.07 -85.10 79.83
CA ASN A 8 -31.07 -83.64 79.59
C ASN A 8 -30.71 -83.21 78.14
N SER A 9 -30.30 -84.14 77.27
CA SER A 9 -29.73 -83.81 75.95
C SER A 9 -30.72 -83.23 74.93
N ASP A 10 -32.01 -83.54 75.05
CA ASP A 10 -33.04 -83.19 74.05
C ASP A 10 -33.56 -81.74 74.21
N PHE A 11 -33.44 -81.20 75.44
CA PHE A 11 -33.80 -79.81 75.74
C PHE A 11 -32.71 -78.84 75.27
N ASP A 12 -31.44 -79.20 75.48
CA ASP A 12 -30.28 -78.43 75.01
C ASP A 12 -30.24 -78.34 73.47
N LEU A 13 -30.65 -79.40 72.77
CA LEU A 13 -30.68 -79.44 71.30
C LEU A 13 -31.73 -78.47 70.71
N LYS A 14 -32.90 -78.34 71.35
CA LYS A 14 -33.93 -77.37 70.97
C LYS A 14 -33.49 -75.92 71.22
N ILE A 15 -32.73 -75.68 72.28
CA ILE A 15 -32.17 -74.35 72.56
C ILE A 15 -31.13 -73.98 71.50
N ILE A 16 -30.23 -74.90 71.15
CA ILE A 16 -29.20 -74.68 70.11
C ILE A 16 -29.83 -74.38 68.75
N GLN A 17 -30.86 -75.14 68.34
CA GLN A 17 -31.57 -74.89 67.08
C GLN A 17 -32.27 -73.53 67.04
N LYS A 18 -32.87 -73.11 68.17
CA LYS A 18 -33.50 -71.79 68.28
C LYS A 18 -32.47 -70.67 68.16
N ILE A 19 -31.32 -70.81 68.82
CA ILE A 19 -30.21 -69.85 68.73
C ILE A 19 -29.64 -69.79 67.30
N GLN A 20 -29.48 -70.93 66.62
CA GLN A 20 -29.04 -70.98 65.22
C GLN A 20 -30.02 -70.25 64.30
N CYS A 21 -31.32 -70.52 64.43
CA CYS A 21 -32.36 -69.86 63.65
C CYS A 21 -32.41 -68.34 63.91
N GLU A 22 -32.29 -67.90 65.17
CA GLU A 22 -32.21 -66.48 65.52
C GLU A 22 -30.94 -65.82 64.94
N ASN A 23 -29.81 -66.52 64.94
CA ASN A 23 -28.56 -66.03 64.36
C ASN A 23 -28.61 -65.97 62.84
N GLU A 24 -29.24 -66.93 62.16
CA GLU A 24 -29.46 -66.91 60.72
C GLU A 24 -30.34 -65.73 60.31
N ASN A 25 -31.44 -65.49 61.05
CA ASN A 25 -32.31 -64.35 60.82
C ASN A 25 -31.57 -63.02 61.01
N LYS A 26 -30.79 -62.88 62.09
CA LYS A 26 -29.94 -61.69 62.32
C LYS A 26 -28.89 -61.53 61.23
N MET A 27 -28.28 -62.61 60.77
CA MET A 27 -27.29 -62.57 59.69
C MET A 27 -27.91 -62.11 58.37
N GLU A 28 -29.13 -62.56 58.05
CA GLU A 28 -29.83 -62.15 56.84
C GLU A 28 -30.28 -60.69 56.90
N GLU A 29 -30.75 -60.22 58.07
CA GLU A 29 -31.03 -58.80 58.33
C GLU A 29 -29.77 -57.93 58.13
N ILE A 30 -28.63 -58.36 58.65
CA ILE A 30 -27.34 -57.68 58.46
C ILE A 30 -26.97 -57.61 56.97
N LYS A 31 -27.12 -58.70 56.20
CA LYS A 31 -26.86 -58.69 54.75
C LYS A 31 -27.78 -57.74 54.00
N GLN A 32 -29.06 -57.68 54.37
CA GLN A 32 -30.03 -56.75 53.76
C GLN A 32 -29.63 -55.30 54.05
N ASN A 33 -29.29 -54.99 55.30
CA ASN A 33 -28.81 -53.66 55.70
C ASN A 33 -27.52 -53.26 54.97
N PHE A 34 -26.57 -54.18 54.79
CA PHE A 34 -25.36 -53.92 54.01
C PHE A 34 -25.68 -53.67 52.53
N LYS A 35 -26.55 -54.49 51.91
CA LYS A 35 -26.99 -54.26 50.52
C LYS A 35 -27.63 -52.89 50.35
N GLN A 36 -28.53 -52.52 51.26
CA GLN A 36 -29.17 -51.21 51.25
C GLN A 36 -28.16 -50.08 51.39
N PHE A 37 -27.21 -50.20 52.33
CA PHE A 37 -26.15 -49.22 52.52
C PHE A 37 -25.29 -49.02 51.25
N PHE A 38 -24.92 -50.11 50.56
CA PHE A 38 -24.17 -50.02 49.29
C PHE A 38 -24.98 -49.35 48.17
N VAL A 39 -26.29 -49.63 48.07
CA VAL A 39 -27.17 -48.98 47.09
C VAL A 39 -27.30 -47.48 47.38
N GLU A 40 -27.50 -47.09 48.64
CA GLU A 40 -27.57 -45.68 49.05
C GLU A 40 -26.26 -44.94 48.76
N LYS A 41 -25.10 -45.54 49.08
CA LYS A 41 -23.79 -44.96 48.78
C LYS A 41 -23.50 -44.84 47.28
N THR A 42 -23.97 -45.79 46.48
CA THR A 42 -23.80 -45.74 45.02
C THR A 42 -24.69 -44.65 44.43
N THR A 43 -25.95 -44.58 44.84
CA THR A 43 -26.91 -43.53 44.42
C THR A 43 -26.41 -42.13 44.77
N GLU A 44 -25.88 -41.94 45.98
CA GLU A 44 -25.32 -40.64 46.41
C GLU A 44 -24.09 -40.25 45.58
N LYS A 45 -23.22 -41.20 45.26
CA LYS A 45 -22.05 -40.96 44.41
C LYS A 45 -22.46 -40.59 42.99
N ASP A 46 -23.45 -41.28 42.42
CA ASP A 46 -23.96 -40.99 41.08
C ASP A 46 -24.60 -39.60 41.02
N LYS A 47 -25.35 -39.20 42.06
CA LYS A 47 -25.90 -37.85 42.19
C LYS A 47 -24.79 -36.78 42.21
N GLN A 48 -23.73 -36.98 42.98
CA GLN A 48 -22.59 -36.05 43.03
C GLN A 48 -21.84 -35.98 41.69
N ILE A 49 -21.78 -37.07 40.93
CA ILE A 49 -21.20 -37.09 39.58
C ILE A 49 -22.07 -36.27 38.62
N LEU A 50 -23.38 -36.45 38.68
CA LEU A 50 -24.34 -35.72 37.85
C LEU A 50 -24.25 -34.20 38.08
N GLU A 51 -24.24 -33.77 39.35
CA GLU A 51 -24.10 -32.35 39.72
C GLU A 51 -22.78 -31.75 39.21
N LYS A 52 -21.68 -32.52 39.19
CA LYS A 52 -20.40 -32.08 38.63
C LYS A 52 -20.43 -31.99 37.11
N ILE A 53 -21.14 -32.89 36.43
CA ILE A 53 -21.33 -32.84 34.97
C ILE A 53 -22.10 -31.57 34.60
N ASP A 54 -23.23 -31.32 35.26
CA ASP A 54 -24.07 -30.13 35.01
C ASP A 54 -23.27 -28.82 35.22
N LEU A 55 -22.49 -28.74 36.30
CA LEU A 55 -21.62 -27.59 36.58
C LEU A 55 -20.55 -27.41 35.50
N THR A 56 -19.97 -28.51 34.99
CA THR A 56 -18.93 -28.48 33.96
C THR A 56 -19.52 -28.05 32.61
N GLU A 57 -20.71 -28.54 32.25
CA GLU A 57 -21.43 -28.14 31.04
C GLU A 57 -21.78 -26.64 31.06
N GLU A 58 -22.20 -26.11 32.22
CA GLU A 58 -22.47 -24.68 32.37
C GLU A 58 -21.20 -23.83 32.20
N GLN A 59 -20.06 -24.30 32.73
CA GLN A 59 -18.76 -23.65 32.54
C GLN A 59 -18.31 -23.68 31.08
N ILE A 60 -18.43 -24.82 30.40
CA ILE A 60 -18.11 -24.96 28.97
C ILE A 60 -18.96 -24.00 28.14
N LYS A 61 -20.26 -23.90 28.43
CA LYS A 61 -21.15 -22.96 27.75
C LYS A 61 -20.70 -21.51 27.91
N LYS A 62 -20.38 -21.07 29.14
CA LYS A 62 -19.86 -19.72 29.41
C LYS A 62 -18.56 -19.42 28.66
N VAL A 63 -17.67 -20.41 28.54
CA VAL A 63 -16.41 -20.28 27.80
C VAL A 63 -16.67 -20.16 26.29
N ASN A 64 -17.58 -20.97 25.73
CA ASN A 64 -17.95 -20.89 24.32
C ASN A 64 -18.59 -19.54 23.98
N ASP A 65 -19.53 -19.06 24.79
CA ASP A 65 -20.16 -17.75 24.61
C ASP A 65 -19.12 -16.61 24.62
N LEU A 66 -18.08 -16.71 25.46
CA LEU A 66 -16.97 -15.77 25.50
C LEU A 66 -16.10 -15.83 24.23
N PHE A 67 -15.83 -17.03 23.73
CA PHE A 67 -15.06 -17.23 22.49
C PHE A 67 -15.81 -16.68 21.28
N ASP A 68 -17.10 -17.00 21.14
CA ASP A 68 -17.94 -16.52 20.03
C ASP A 68 -18.02 -14.99 20.03
N LYS A 69 -18.15 -14.37 21.22
CA LYS A 69 -18.09 -12.92 21.36
C LYS A 69 -16.75 -12.35 20.89
N LYS A 70 -15.62 -12.95 21.29
CA LYS A 70 -14.28 -12.51 20.85
C LYS A 70 -14.07 -12.67 19.35
N ILE A 71 -14.56 -13.76 18.76
CA ILE A 71 -14.49 -14.01 17.32
C ILE A 71 -15.31 -12.95 16.59
N SER A 72 -16.54 -12.68 17.02
CA SER A 72 -17.40 -11.63 16.46
C SER A 72 -16.74 -10.24 16.51
N ASP A 73 -16.15 -9.88 17.66
CA ASP A 73 -15.44 -8.61 17.84
C ASP A 73 -14.19 -8.51 16.95
N LEU A 74 -13.42 -9.60 16.81
CA LEU A 74 -12.25 -9.65 15.91
C LEU A 74 -12.66 -9.53 14.43
N THR A 75 -13.73 -10.21 14.02
CA THR A 75 -14.27 -10.11 12.65
C THR A 75 -14.70 -8.68 12.34
N LYS A 76 -15.43 -8.02 13.25
CA LYS A 76 -15.79 -6.60 13.08
C LYS A 76 -14.57 -5.70 12.95
N LYS A 77 -13.56 -5.87 13.82
CA LYS A 77 -12.31 -5.12 13.73
C LYS A 77 -11.57 -5.36 12.42
N LEU A 78 -11.58 -6.59 11.91
CA LEU A 78 -10.97 -6.93 10.63
C LEU A 78 -11.72 -6.30 9.45
N GLU A 79 -13.06 -6.28 9.49
CA GLU A 79 -13.89 -5.60 8.50
C GLU A 79 -13.68 -4.08 8.53
N GLU A 80 -13.62 -3.48 9.72
CA GLU A 80 -13.28 -2.07 9.91
C GLU A 80 -11.87 -1.78 9.39
N PHE A 81 -10.90 -2.65 9.67
CA PHE A 81 -9.55 -2.54 9.16
C PHE A 81 -9.51 -2.65 7.63
N GLY A 82 -10.31 -3.53 7.03
CA GLY A 82 -10.47 -3.64 5.57
C GLY A 82 -11.15 -2.43 4.93
N LYS A 83 -12.04 -1.74 5.66
CA LYS A 83 -12.57 -0.43 5.23
C LYS A 83 -11.53 0.69 5.38
N LEU A 84 -10.64 0.56 6.39
CA LEU A 84 -9.53 1.45 6.69
C LEU A 84 -8.24 1.14 5.94
N THR A 85 -8.18 0.05 5.15
CA THR A 85 -7.10 -0.12 4.18
C THR A 85 -7.30 0.97 3.14
N CYS A 86 -6.78 2.16 3.46
CA CYS A 86 -6.39 3.17 2.50
C CYS A 86 -5.77 2.37 1.36
N LYS A 87 -6.40 2.41 0.19
CA LYS A 87 -5.89 1.82 -1.04
C LYS A 87 -4.37 2.07 -1.06
N PHE A 88 -3.59 1.06 -0.71
CA PHE A 88 -2.18 1.28 -0.40
C PHE A 88 -1.51 1.64 -1.72
N VAL A 89 -0.73 2.72 -1.68
CA VAL A 89 0.01 3.19 -2.83
C VAL A 89 1.44 2.73 -2.65
N CYS A 90 1.83 1.73 -3.43
CA CYS A 90 3.19 1.20 -3.44
C CYS A 90 4.04 2.06 -4.36
N PHE A 91 5.04 2.73 -3.81
CA PHE A 91 6.03 3.43 -4.62
C PHE A 91 6.88 2.42 -5.39
N VAL A 92 6.94 2.59 -6.71
CA VAL A 92 7.77 1.80 -7.61
C VAL A 92 9.00 2.63 -7.98
N GLN A 93 10.13 2.26 -7.40
CA GLN A 93 11.40 2.92 -7.67
C GLN A 93 11.90 2.53 -9.07
N ILE A 94 12.22 3.53 -9.90
CA ILE A 94 12.83 3.33 -11.21
C ILE A 94 14.12 4.12 -11.26
N LYS A 95 15.24 3.40 -11.32
CA LYS A 95 16.53 4.04 -11.59
C LYS A 95 16.48 4.62 -13.00
N ASN A 96 16.54 5.94 -13.11
CA ASN A 96 16.42 6.65 -14.37
C ASN A 96 17.48 7.75 -14.54
N LYS A 97 17.69 8.20 -15.77
CA LYS A 97 18.62 9.29 -16.09
C LYS A 97 18.14 10.05 -17.31
N TRP A 98 18.54 11.29 -17.45
CA TRP A 98 18.29 12.02 -18.70
C TRP A 98 19.13 11.41 -19.83
N LYS A 99 18.53 11.21 -21.01
CA LYS A 99 19.21 10.50 -22.11
C LYS A 99 19.08 11.22 -23.44
N GLU A 100 17.86 11.57 -23.82
CA GLU A 100 17.55 12.05 -25.16
C GLU A 100 17.07 13.49 -25.09
N ILE A 101 17.74 14.37 -25.83
CA ILE A 101 17.22 15.70 -26.11
C ILE A 101 16.41 15.55 -27.40
N TYR A 102 15.19 16.08 -27.42
CA TYR A 102 14.28 15.93 -28.55
C TYR A 102 13.62 17.26 -28.88
N ASN A 103 13.23 17.40 -30.15
CA ASN A 103 12.40 18.50 -30.58
C ASN A 103 10.92 18.09 -30.49
N LEU A 104 10.05 18.98 -30.01
CA LEU A 104 8.62 18.72 -29.86
C LEU A 104 7.86 18.68 -31.20
N ASN A 105 8.53 18.98 -32.32
CA ASN A 105 7.91 19.11 -33.66
C ASN A 105 7.45 17.80 -34.31
N ASP A 106 7.73 16.64 -33.72
CA ASP A 106 7.59 15.38 -34.45
C ASP A 106 6.15 14.91 -34.71
N ASN A 107 5.10 15.71 -34.43
CA ASN A 107 3.71 15.34 -34.76
C ASN A 107 2.76 16.52 -35.06
N ARG A 108 3.25 17.75 -35.26
CA ARG A 108 2.39 18.86 -35.72
C ARG A 108 3.01 19.59 -36.90
N ILE A 109 2.21 19.61 -37.96
CA ILE A 109 2.31 20.45 -39.15
C ILE A 109 2.25 21.91 -38.70
N ASP A 110 3.37 22.48 -38.28
CA ASP A 110 3.64 23.91 -38.23
C ASP A 110 5.17 24.06 -38.21
N ASN A 111 5.72 24.22 -39.41
CA ASN A 111 7.11 23.98 -39.80
C ASN A 111 8.18 24.95 -39.24
N ASP A 112 7.90 25.75 -38.21
CA ASP A 112 8.79 26.88 -37.86
C ASP A 112 9.33 26.91 -36.42
N PHE A 113 9.12 25.87 -35.60
CA PHE A 113 9.86 25.77 -34.32
C PHE A 113 11.26 25.23 -34.56
N TYR A 114 12.13 26.10 -35.06
CA TYR A 114 13.53 25.83 -35.32
C TYR A 114 14.15 25.06 -34.16
N ASN A 115 14.68 23.87 -34.48
CA ASN A 115 15.59 23.13 -33.63
C ASN A 115 16.55 24.09 -32.91
N CYS A 116 16.93 23.76 -31.67
CA CYS A 116 18.06 24.42 -31.02
C CYS A 116 19.30 24.43 -31.95
N CYS A 117 19.40 23.42 -32.86
CA CYS A 117 20.32 23.39 -33.99
C CYS A 117 19.79 22.75 -35.26
N GLU A 118 20.12 23.33 -36.41
CA GLU A 118 20.09 22.63 -37.70
C GLU A 118 21.13 21.51 -37.71
N LYS A 119 20.72 20.28 -37.37
CA LYS A 119 21.47 19.03 -37.49
C LYS A 119 22.68 18.90 -36.53
N ASN A 120 22.61 17.96 -35.59
CA ASN A 120 23.74 17.38 -34.82
C ASN A 120 24.27 18.10 -33.55
N CYS A 121 23.41 18.65 -32.68
CA CYS A 121 23.85 19.20 -31.38
C CYS A 121 23.71 18.27 -30.18
N ILE A 122 23.48 16.98 -30.40
CA ILE A 122 23.34 16.01 -29.32
C ILE A 122 24.34 14.90 -29.61
N ASN A 123 25.52 15.00 -29.01
CA ASN A 123 26.41 13.86 -28.96
C ASN A 123 26.05 13.03 -27.72
N THR A 124 25.29 11.94 -27.92
CA THR A 124 24.90 11.02 -26.86
C THR A 124 26.08 10.28 -26.22
N ASN A 125 27.25 10.28 -26.88
CA ASN A 125 28.51 9.71 -26.37
C ASN A 125 29.37 10.75 -25.64
N LYS A 126 29.14 12.05 -25.85
CA LYS A 126 29.76 13.17 -25.13
C LYS A 126 28.73 14.31 -25.00
N PRO A 127 28.08 14.52 -23.85
CA PRO A 127 26.96 15.48 -23.70
C PRO A 127 27.33 16.96 -23.92
N THR A 128 28.54 17.26 -24.36
CA THR A 128 29.00 18.57 -24.85
C THR A 128 28.52 18.80 -26.29
N GLY A 129 27.26 19.18 -26.46
CA GLY A 129 26.74 19.71 -27.73
C GLY A 129 26.88 21.22 -27.77
N ASN A 130 27.64 21.78 -28.73
CA ASN A 130 27.66 23.22 -29.00
C ASN A 130 26.57 23.54 -30.03
N CYS A 131 25.73 24.54 -29.78
CA CYS A 131 24.73 24.93 -30.76
C CYS A 131 25.35 25.53 -32.04
N VAL A 132 25.04 24.97 -33.21
CA VAL A 132 25.40 25.56 -34.51
C VAL A 132 24.54 26.82 -34.67
N LYS A 133 25.21 27.98 -34.85
CA LYS A 133 24.63 29.34 -35.02
C LYS A 133 24.33 30.18 -33.76
N GLY A 134 24.86 29.82 -32.59
CA GLY A 134 24.77 30.72 -31.41
C GLY A 134 23.36 30.81 -30.82
N HIS A 135 22.77 29.68 -30.45
CA HIS A 135 21.57 29.65 -29.60
C HIS A 135 21.95 29.09 -28.22
N GLY A 136 21.16 29.41 -27.20
CA GLY A 136 21.32 28.80 -25.87
C GLY A 136 21.24 27.28 -25.96
N PHE A 137 22.07 26.55 -25.23
CA PHE A 137 22.16 25.09 -25.38
C PHE A 137 22.03 24.37 -24.03
N VAL A 138 21.62 23.10 -24.11
CA VAL A 138 21.46 22.23 -22.94
C VAL A 138 22.56 21.19 -22.92
N ASN A 139 23.22 21.07 -21.75
CA ASN A 139 24.19 20.03 -21.46
C ASN A 139 23.64 19.11 -20.37
N ILE A 140 23.55 17.81 -20.66
CA ILE A 140 23.21 16.80 -19.65
C ILE A 140 24.51 16.44 -18.91
N THR A 141 24.68 16.99 -17.71
CA THR A 141 25.89 16.78 -16.92
C THR A 141 25.66 15.66 -15.90
N GLY A 142 26.13 14.46 -16.22
CA GLY A 142 25.94 13.28 -15.38
C GLY A 142 24.58 12.62 -15.60
N VAL A 143 24.04 11.99 -14.56
CA VAL A 143 22.84 11.13 -14.63
C VAL A 143 21.55 11.96 -14.53
N GLU A 144 21.53 12.98 -13.69
CA GLU A 144 20.29 13.67 -13.28
C GLU A 144 20.31 15.19 -13.47
N ASN A 145 21.46 15.78 -13.80
CA ASN A 145 21.58 17.22 -13.97
C ASN A 145 21.51 17.64 -15.44
N ILE A 146 20.85 18.76 -15.67
CA ILE A 146 20.71 19.43 -16.96
C ILE A 146 21.14 20.87 -16.75
N LYS A 147 22.25 21.28 -17.35
CA LYS A 147 22.73 22.66 -17.32
C LYS A 147 22.28 23.38 -18.58
N TYR A 148 21.54 24.46 -18.43
CA TYR A 148 21.23 25.37 -19.54
C TYR A 148 22.28 26.46 -19.60
N ILE A 149 22.96 26.56 -20.73
CA ILE A 149 23.97 27.57 -20.96
C ILE A 149 23.32 28.67 -21.80
N ASN A 150 23.08 29.80 -21.13
CA ASN A 150 22.54 31.00 -21.76
C ASN A 150 23.46 31.47 -22.88
N PHE A 151 22.86 32.03 -23.92
CA PHE A 151 23.62 32.67 -24.96
C PHE A 151 23.91 34.15 -24.66
N THR A 152 24.98 34.69 -25.27
CA THR A 152 25.44 36.07 -25.09
C THR A 152 25.01 37.03 -26.22
N GLN A 153 24.64 36.56 -27.43
CA GLN A 153 24.33 37.42 -28.59
C GLN A 153 23.23 36.90 -29.54
N GLY A 154 22.00 36.65 -29.05
CA GLY A 154 20.91 36.10 -29.88
C GLY A 154 19.68 35.69 -29.05
N TYR A 155 18.82 34.81 -29.60
CA TYR A 155 17.61 34.34 -28.90
C TYR A 155 17.78 32.93 -28.33
N ASP A 156 17.45 32.78 -27.05
CA ASP A 156 17.39 31.51 -26.33
C ASP A 156 16.22 30.65 -26.85
N LYS A 157 16.49 29.39 -27.15
CA LYS A 157 15.49 28.39 -27.54
C LYS A 157 15.21 27.42 -26.39
N ASP A 158 14.02 26.86 -26.40
CA ASP A 158 13.62 25.79 -25.50
C ASP A 158 14.18 24.43 -25.94
N ALA A 159 14.34 23.52 -24.99
CA ALA A 159 14.89 22.20 -25.22
C ALA A 159 14.09 21.16 -24.43
N GLY A 160 13.68 20.09 -25.12
CA GLY A 160 13.00 18.94 -24.54
C GLY A 160 13.99 17.87 -24.18
N ILE A 161 13.88 17.30 -22.98
CA ILE A 161 14.73 16.21 -22.50
C ILE A 161 13.83 15.08 -21.98
N ILE A 162 14.05 13.85 -22.46
CA ILE A 162 13.36 12.62 -22.02
C ILE A 162 14.34 11.75 -21.23
N ALA A 163 13.81 11.08 -20.21
CA ALA A 163 14.55 10.11 -19.44
C ALA A 163 14.75 8.78 -20.22
N GLU A 164 15.80 8.04 -19.86
CA GLU A 164 16.17 6.76 -20.49
C GLU A 164 15.07 5.72 -20.35
N ASN A 165 14.64 5.50 -19.10
CA ASN A 165 13.74 4.42 -18.75
C ASN A 165 12.30 4.94 -18.76
N LYS A 166 11.41 4.07 -19.23
CA LYS A 166 9.96 4.23 -19.12
C LYS A 166 9.48 3.61 -17.81
N PHE A 167 8.43 4.19 -17.24
CA PHE A 167 7.62 3.50 -16.24
C PHE A 167 6.60 2.64 -16.96
N GLU A 168 6.82 1.34 -16.91
CA GLU A 168 5.86 0.36 -17.40
C GLU A 168 4.78 0.14 -16.35
N LYS A 169 3.55 0.01 -16.84
CA LYS A 169 2.41 -0.42 -16.08
C LYS A 169 2.73 -1.76 -15.39
N PRO A 170 2.66 -1.82 -14.04
CA PRO A 170 3.03 -3.04 -13.33
C PRO A 170 2.13 -4.22 -13.68
N GLN A 171 2.75 -5.40 -13.82
CA GLN A 171 2.04 -6.67 -13.97
C GLN A 171 1.78 -7.28 -12.60
N ASN A 172 0.59 -7.86 -12.41
CA ASN A 172 0.20 -8.58 -11.20
C ASN A 172 0.22 -7.73 -9.91
N CYS A 173 -0.05 -6.41 -9.99
CA CYS A 173 -0.09 -5.58 -8.81
C CYS A 173 -1.48 -5.61 -8.16
N ILE A 174 -1.51 -6.00 -6.87
CA ILE A 174 -2.72 -6.00 -6.03
C ILE A 174 -3.03 -4.62 -5.44
N ASN A 175 -2.05 -3.72 -5.44
CA ASN A 175 -2.10 -2.38 -4.87
C ASN A 175 -1.97 -1.31 -5.95
N TYR A 176 -2.20 -0.05 -5.58
CA TYR A 176 -1.92 1.06 -6.50
C TYR A 176 -0.42 1.19 -6.63
N SER A 177 0.05 1.46 -7.83
CA SER A 177 1.47 1.62 -8.09
C SER A 177 1.76 3.07 -8.39
N LEU A 178 2.62 3.70 -7.59
CA LEU A 178 3.04 5.08 -7.76
C LEU A 178 4.46 5.15 -8.31
N PHE A 179 4.59 5.81 -9.45
CA PHE A 179 5.85 6.36 -9.89
C PHE A 179 5.88 7.86 -9.62
N TYR A 180 7.01 8.37 -9.16
CA TYR A 180 7.19 9.79 -8.89
C TYR A 180 8.62 10.21 -9.20
N PHE A 181 8.77 11.37 -9.82
CA PHE A 181 10.04 12.06 -9.94
C PHE A 181 9.84 13.56 -9.69
N GLU A 182 10.87 14.22 -9.22
CA GLU A 182 10.88 15.67 -9.08
C GLU A 182 12.12 16.28 -9.73
N THR A 183 12.05 17.56 -10.02
CA THR A 183 13.13 18.31 -10.66
C THR A 183 13.19 19.69 -10.03
N THR A 184 14.38 20.02 -9.52
CA THR A 184 14.71 21.35 -9.05
C THR A 184 15.10 22.19 -10.25
N PHE A 185 14.31 23.21 -10.56
CA PHE A 185 14.60 24.20 -11.59
C PHE A 185 15.22 25.43 -10.93
N ILE A 186 16.33 25.90 -11.49
CA ILE A 186 17.06 27.07 -11.04
C ILE A 186 17.08 28.09 -12.17
N LYS A 187 16.60 29.29 -11.88
CA LYS A 187 16.61 30.39 -12.83
C LYS A 187 18.04 30.88 -13.05
N ASN A 188 18.44 31.04 -14.31
CA ASN A 188 19.74 31.60 -14.63
C ASN A 188 19.81 33.10 -14.28
N GLU A 189 20.99 33.59 -13.89
CA GLU A 189 21.21 35.00 -13.54
C GLU A 189 20.88 35.94 -14.71
N GLY A 190 20.37 37.13 -14.37
CA GLY A 190 19.98 38.15 -15.36
C GLY A 190 18.70 37.84 -16.15
N LYS A 191 18.05 36.70 -15.93
CA LYS A 191 16.78 36.36 -16.60
C LYS A 191 15.56 36.66 -15.73
N THR A 192 14.49 37.09 -16.38
CA THR A 192 13.15 37.25 -15.80
C THR A 192 12.37 35.93 -15.91
N PHE A 193 11.33 35.78 -15.07
CA PHE A 193 10.51 34.57 -15.10
C PHE A 193 9.68 34.44 -16.39
N SER A 194 9.26 35.57 -16.97
CA SER A 194 8.58 35.61 -18.26
C SER A 194 9.43 35.09 -19.42
N GLU A 195 10.76 35.11 -19.28
CA GLU A 195 11.69 34.61 -20.30
C GLU A 195 12.02 33.13 -20.12
N CYS A 196 11.78 32.59 -18.92
CA CYS A 196 11.95 31.18 -18.65
C CYS A 196 10.80 30.39 -19.28
N TRP A 197 11.06 29.14 -19.64
CA TRP A 197 10.00 28.22 -20.03
C TRP A 197 10.26 26.91 -19.32
N ILE A 198 9.29 26.41 -18.56
CA ILE A 198 9.46 25.21 -17.74
C ILE A 198 8.23 24.33 -17.94
N ILE A 199 8.47 23.11 -18.40
CA ILE A 199 7.47 22.05 -18.48
C ILE A 199 8.03 20.81 -17.81
N ILE A 200 7.21 20.14 -17.02
CA ILE A 200 7.48 18.81 -16.48
C ILE A 200 6.29 17.92 -16.79
N GLY A 201 6.54 16.66 -17.10
CA GLY A 201 5.45 15.74 -17.38
C GLY A 201 5.87 14.34 -17.76
N LEU A 202 4.91 13.65 -18.35
CA LEU A 202 4.99 12.27 -18.78
C LEU A 202 4.56 12.19 -20.24
N SER A 203 5.33 11.48 -21.04
CA SER A 203 5.03 11.22 -22.45
C SER A 203 4.93 9.73 -22.73
N ASN A 204 4.04 9.35 -23.63
CA ASN A 204 4.07 8.05 -24.30
C ASN A 204 4.27 8.28 -25.81
N ASN A 205 3.96 7.31 -26.66
CA ASN A 205 4.20 7.40 -28.10
C ASN A 205 3.55 8.63 -28.74
N ASP A 206 2.29 8.91 -28.40
CA ASP A 206 1.49 9.91 -29.12
C ASP A 206 1.03 11.06 -28.21
N ASN A 207 1.08 10.85 -26.90
CA ASN A 207 0.43 11.72 -25.92
C ASN A 207 1.38 12.22 -24.84
N ARG A 208 1.04 13.39 -24.29
CA ARG A 208 1.79 14.03 -23.21
C ARG A 208 0.84 14.60 -22.17
N ILE A 209 1.05 14.28 -20.91
CA ILE A 209 0.44 14.99 -19.78
C ILE A 209 1.53 15.85 -19.14
N ARG A 210 1.24 17.13 -18.96
CA ARG A 210 2.28 18.11 -18.63
C ARG A 210 1.78 19.28 -17.82
N LEU A 211 2.62 19.74 -16.90
CA LEU A 211 2.49 21.02 -16.23
C LEU A 211 3.32 22.06 -16.98
N ILE A 212 2.66 23.09 -17.52
CA ILE A 212 3.29 24.28 -18.09
C ILE A 212 3.34 25.34 -17.00
N ALA A 213 4.48 25.38 -16.31
CA ALA A 213 4.64 26.20 -15.13
C ALA A 213 4.49 27.70 -15.42
N ASN A 214 5.06 28.23 -16.49
CA ASN A 214 4.96 29.67 -16.76
C ASN A 214 3.53 30.16 -17.02
N LYS A 215 2.60 29.25 -17.30
CA LYS A 215 1.19 29.54 -17.57
C LYS A 215 0.24 29.08 -16.45
N SER A 216 0.77 28.49 -15.38
CA SER A 216 -0.04 27.87 -14.32
C SER A 216 -1.11 26.94 -14.89
N LEU A 217 -0.68 26.07 -15.80
CA LEU A 217 -1.59 25.27 -16.61
C LEU A 217 -1.15 23.80 -16.67
N ILE A 218 -2.10 22.89 -16.48
CA ILE A 218 -1.93 21.48 -16.79
C ILE A 218 -2.57 21.20 -18.15
N LYS A 219 -1.90 20.43 -19.01
CA LYS A 219 -2.49 19.85 -20.23
C LYS A 219 -2.48 18.34 -20.16
N ASN A 220 -3.59 17.71 -20.54
CA ASN A 220 -3.66 16.25 -20.68
C ASN A 220 -3.33 15.79 -22.11
N GLU A 221 -3.47 14.49 -22.35
CA GLU A 221 -3.24 13.83 -23.64
C GLU A 221 -4.06 14.41 -24.80
N LYS A 222 -5.29 14.87 -24.52
CA LYS A 222 -6.17 15.52 -25.52
C LYS A 222 -5.91 17.01 -25.66
N ASN A 223 -4.88 17.54 -25.00
CA ASN A 223 -4.57 18.97 -24.89
C ASN A 223 -5.70 19.80 -24.23
N GLU A 224 -6.56 19.16 -23.43
CA GLU A 224 -7.48 19.89 -22.54
C GLU A 224 -6.65 20.67 -21.51
N GLU A 225 -7.07 21.90 -21.23
CA GLU A 225 -6.31 22.87 -20.44
C GLU A 225 -6.97 23.09 -19.08
N PHE A 226 -6.21 22.88 -18.00
CA PHE A 226 -6.67 23.07 -16.63
C PHE A 226 -5.83 24.14 -15.93
N LYS A 227 -6.44 25.28 -15.63
CA LYS A 227 -5.77 26.37 -14.90
C LYS A 227 -5.64 25.98 -13.43
N ILE A 228 -4.45 26.17 -12.88
CA ILE A 228 -4.16 25.91 -11.46
C ILE A 228 -3.75 27.21 -10.75
N GLY A 229 -4.13 27.33 -9.49
CA GLY A 229 -3.67 28.40 -8.62
C GLY A 229 -2.27 28.10 -8.13
N PHE A 230 -1.25 28.33 -8.97
CA PHE A 230 0.15 28.24 -8.55
C PHE A 230 0.91 29.50 -8.99
N CYS A 231 1.90 29.90 -8.18
CA CYS A 231 2.74 31.07 -8.41
C CYS A 231 4.22 30.66 -8.44
N TRP A 232 4.94 31.19 -9.41
CA TRP A 232 6.39 31.06 -9.51
C TRP A 232 7.07 32.34 -9.02
N ASN A 233 7.68 32.31 -7.83
CA ASN A 233 8.25 33.51 -7.20
C ASN A 233 9.68 33.31 -6.66
N TYR A 234 10.33 32.18 -6.94
CA TYR A 234 11.64 31.85 -6.35
C TYR A 234 12.74 31.64 -7.39
N THR A 235 13.97 31.92 -6.99
CA THR A 235 15.20 31.63 -7.74
C THR A 235 15.35 30.14 -8.04
N SER A 236 14.80 29.28 -7.17
CA SER A 236 14.69 27.84 -7.39
C SER A 236 13.30 27.32 -7.02
N GLN A 237 12.80 26.31 -7.74
CA GLN A 237 11.59 25.59 -7.38
C GLN A 237 11.74 24.10 -7.67
N VAL A 238 11.15 23.28 -6.81
CA VAL A 238 11.03 21.84 -7.04
C VAL A 238 9.65 21.57 -7.62
N LEU A 239 9.60 21.04 -8.84
CA LEU A 239 8.37 20.52 -9.40
C LEU A 239 8.45 19.00 -9.44
N GLY A 240 7.37 18.32 -9.06
CA GLY A 240 7.26 16.88 -9.19
C GLY A 240 6.06 16.44 -10.00
N CYS A 241 6.19 15.27 -10.59
CA CYS A 241 5.17 14.61 -11.39
C CYS A 241 5.05 13.16 -10.92
N GLY A 242 3.83 12.78 -10.53
CA GLY A 242 3.51 11.42 -10.11
C GLY A 242 2.47 10.79 -11.02
N LEU A 243 2.64 9.50 -11.30
CA LEU A 243 1.72 8.65 -12.04
C LEU A 243 1.29 7.50 -11.15
N VAL A 244 -0.01 7.28 -11.05
CA VAL A 244 -0.59 6.20 -10.28
C VAL A 244 -1.37 5.26 -11.20
N PHE A 245 -0.97 3.98 -11.20
CA PHE A 245 -1.73 2.92 -11.82
C PHE A 245 -2.65 2.24 -10.79
N PRO A 246 -3.91 1.95 -11.14
CA PRO A 246 -4.77 1.12 -10.31
C PRO A 246 -4.28 -0.34 -10.31
N PRO A 247 -4.70 -1.14 -9.31
CA PRO A 247 -4.50 -2.58 -9.29
C PRO A 247 -5.00 -3.27 -10.55
N ASN A 248 -4.36 -4.37 -10.96
CA ASN A 248 -4.69 -5.08 -12.19
C ASN A 248 -6.15 -5.59 -12.21
N ASN A 249 -6.67 -6.00 -11.05
CA ASN A 249 -8.06 -6.48 -10.92
C ASN A 249 -9.11 -5.36 -10.96
N LYS A 250 -8.71 -4.08 -10.95
CA LYS A 250 -9.61 -2.92 -11.00
C LYS A 250 -9.49 -2.13 -12.28
N ILE A 251 -8.65 -2.57 -13.21
CA ILE A 251 -8.23 -1.73 -14.32
C ILE A 251 -9.28 -1.55 -15.41
N SER A 252 -10.32 -2.38 -15.40
CA SER A 252 -11.53 -2.22 -16.21
C SER A 252 -12.48 -1.15 -15.65
N GLU A 253 -12.35 -0.80 -14.36
CA GLU A 253 -13.25 0.10 -13.64
C GLU A 253 -12.56 1.43 -13.25
N GLU A 254 -11.24 1.40 -13.07
CA GLU A 254 -10.43 2.53 -12.66
C GLU A 254 -9.34 2.84 -13.68
N PHE A 255 -9.08 4.13 -13.88
CA PHE A 255 -8.08 4.61 -14.81
C PHE A 255 -6.83 5.12 -14.09
N PRO A 256 -5.65 5.06 -14.74
CA PRO A 256 -4.46 5.71 -14.21
C PRO A 256 -4.68 7.23 -14.06
N TYR A 257 -3.92 7.87 -13.19
CA TYR A 257 -3.96 9.33 -13.05
C TYR A 257 -2.58 9.93 -12.84
N VAL A 258 -2.44 11.18 -13.26
CA VAL A 258 -1.23 11.99 -13.04
C VAL A 258 -1.53 13.12 -12.07
N PHE A 259 -0.61 13.39 -11.15
CA PHE A 259 -0.67 14.56 -10.29
C PHE A 259 0.65 15.32 -10.33
N PHE A 260 0.58 16.59 -9.98
CA PHE A 260 1.75 17.47 -9.93
C PHE A 260 1.94 18.02 -8.53
N THR A 261 3.19 18.34 -8.22
CA THR A 261 3.59 18.91 -6.92
C THR A 261 4.53 20.08 -7.15
N GLN A 262 4.51 21.02 -6.21
CA GLN A 262 5.41 22.15 -6.13
C GLN A 262 5.97 22.22 -4.71
N ASN A 263 7.28 22.19 -4.56
CA ASN A 263 7.98 22.24 -3.27
C ASN A 263 7.40 21.25 -2.25
N GLY A 264 7.12 20.02 -2.71
CA GLY A 264 6.54 18.96 -1.87
C GLY A 264 5.05 19.08 -1.55
N VAL A 265 4.32 20.01 -2.15
CA VAL A 265 2.87 20.16 -1.98
C VAL A 265 2.15 19.87 -3.29
N LYS A 266 1.07 19.07 -3.25
CA LYS A 266 0.24 18.78 -4.43
C LYS A 266 -0.43 20.07 -4.93
N ILE A 267 -0.39 20.30 -6.23
CA ILE A 267 -0.99 21.47 -6.89
C ILE A 267 -2.12 21.04 -7.82
N GLY A 268 -3.27 21.73 -7.74
CA GLY A 268 -4.46 21.39 -8.49
C GLY A 268 -5.06 20.02 -8.15
N LYS A 269 -6.01 19.57 -8.96
CA LYS A 269 -6.53 18.19 -8.95
C LYS A 269 -5.61 17.27 -9.76
N ALA A 270 -5.78 15.96 -9.56
CA ALA A 270 -5.14 14.99 -10.45
C ALA A 270 -5.84 14.98 -11.81
N VAL A 271 -5.13 14.59 -12.85
CA VAL A 271 -5.67 14.38 -14.19
C VAL A 271 -5.91 12.90 -14.38
N LEU A 272 -7.17 12.52 -14.55
CA LEU A 272 -7.52 11.15 -14.91
C LEU A 272 -7.12 10.89 -16.37
N LEU A 273 -6.42 9.79 -16.62
CA LEU A 273 -6.00 9.40 -17.97
C LEU A 273 -7.14 8.63 -18.63
N LYS A 274 -7.63 9.10 -19.76
CA LYS A 274 -8.75 8.47 -20.50
C LYS A 274 -8.30 7.18 -21.17
N ASP A 275 -7.02 7.10 -21.48
CA ASP A 275 -6.40 5.95 -22.11
C ASP A 275 -5.45 5.25 -21.12
N ASN A 276 -5.48 3.92 -21.11
CA ASN A 276 -4.68 3.10 -20.22
C ASN A 276 -3.41 2.61 -20.92
N PHE A 277 -2.52 3.54 -21.24
CA PHE A 277 -1.27 3.22 -21.92
C PHE A 277 -0.35 2.34 -21.06
N ASP A 278 0.38 1.45 -21.72
CA ASP A 278 1.26 0.49 -21.04
C ASP A 278 2.49 1.12 -20.40
N PHE A 279 2.86 2.34 -20.80
CA PHE A 279 3.99 3.02 -20.22
C PHE A 279 3.96 4.54 -20.40
N TYR A 280 4.73 5.20 -19.56
CA TYR A 280 5.04 6.63 -19.69
C TYR A 280 6.53 6.88 -19.43
N LYS A 281 7.10 7.88 -20.10
CA LYS A 281 8.48 8.36 -19.90
C LYS A 281 8.46 9.74 -19.26
N PRO A 282 9.26 9.97 -18.20
CA PRO A 282 9.52 11.31 -17.69
C PRO A 282 10.12 12.21 -18.75
N PHE A 283 9.65 13.45 -18.82
CA PHE A 283 10.30 14.48 -19.63
C PHE A 283 10.23 15.84 -18.95
N VAL A 284 11.16 16.69 -19.33
CA VAL A 284 11.15 18.12 -19.03
C VAL A 284 11.36 18.94 -20.29
N HIS A 285 10.89 20.18 -20.26
CA HIS A 285 11.15 21.19 -21.26
C HIS A 285 11.67 22.41 -20.54
N LEU A 286 12.79 22.97 -21.00
CA LEU A 286 13.38 24.11 -20.32
C LEU A 286 13.99 25.14 -21.27
N LYS A 287 13.90 26.41 -20.88
CA LYS A 287 14.53 27.58 -21.49
C LYS A 287 15.00 28.51 -20.38
N CYS A 288 16.25 28.99 -20.47
CA CYS A 288 16.85 29.91 -19.51
C CYS A 288 16.94 29.38 -18.06
N THR A 289 16.88 28.06 -17.87
CA THR A 289 16.86 27.44 -16.54
C THR A 289 17.70 26.17 -16.48
N THR A 290 18.45 26.00 -15.40
CA THR A 290 19.15 24.75 -15.08
C THR A 290 18.21 23.84 -14.30
N ALA A 291 18.31 22.52 -14.49
CA ALA A 291 17.47 21.53 -13.82
C ALA A 291 18.30 20.42 -13.18
N ASN A 292 17.90 19.97 -11.98
CA ASN A 292 18.46 18.80 -11.31
C ASN A 292 17.31 17.86 -10.92
N ALA A 293 17.28 16.67 -11.51
CA ALA A 293 16.24 15.69 -11.26
C ALA A 293 16.54 14.82 -10.04
N ASN A 294 15.48 14.38 -9.39
CA ASN A 294 15.49 13.28 -8.45
C ASN A 294 14.52 12.21 -8.96
N PHE A 295 15.09 11.11 -9.45
CA PHE A 295 14.33 9.91 -9.81
C PHE A 295 14.23 8.91 -8.64
N GLY A 296 14.70 9.31 -7.45
CA GLY A 296 14.63 8.52 -6.24
C GLY A 296 15.68 7.41 -6.18
N HIS A 297 16.88 7.59 -6.74
CA HIS A 297 17.95 6.57 -6.72
C HIS A 297 18.41 6.22 -5.30
N ASP A 298 18.53 7.24 -4.44
CA ASP A 298 18.87 7.12 -3.03
C ASP A 298 17.99 8.06 -2.20
N LEU A 299 16.85 7.54 -1.75
CA LEU A 299 15.91 8.30 -0.93
C LEU A 299 16.39 8.54 0.51
N ARG A 300 17.47 7.88 0.96
CA ARG A 300 18.04 8.13 2.28
C ARG A 300 18.95 9.36 2.26
N ALA A 301 19.84 9.44 1.27
CA ALA A 301 20.74 10.59 1.11
C ALA A 301 20.04 11.79 0.46
N ARG A 302 19.12 11.53 -0.47
CA ARG A 302 18.40 12.56 -1.23
C ARG A 302 16.90 12.24 -1.31
N PRO A 303 16.17 12.39 -0.19
CA PRO A 303 14.73 12.19 -0.17
C PRO A 303 14.02 13.14 -1.14
N PHE A 304 12.85 12.75 -1.60
CA PHE A 304 11.96 13.67 -2.30
C PHE A 304 11.52 14.79 -1.35
N VAL A 305 11.28 15.98 -1.89
CA VAL A 305 10.61 17.04 -1.14
C VAL A 305 9.14 16.67 -0.89
N TYR A 306 8.51 15.98 -1.84
CA TYR A 306 7.19 15.39 -1.65
C TYR A 306 7.24 14.12 -0.82
N ASP A 307 6.49 14.09 0.29
CA ASP A 307 6.36 12.91 1.14
C ASP A 307 5.43 11.86 0.49
N ILE A 308 6.01 11.02 -0.36
CA ILE A 308 5.30 9.94 -1.05
C ILE A 308 4.64 8.92 -0.10
N SER A 309 5.12 8.80 1.15
CA SER A 309 4.51 7.89 2.14
C SER A 309 3.13 8.37 2.62
N LYS A 310 2.85 9.67 2.44
CA LYS A 310 1.55 10.29 2.73
C LYS A 310 0.64 10.35 1.50
N HIS A 311 1.05 9.79 0.36
CA HIS A 311 0.20 9.77 -0.82
C HIS A 311 -0.94 8.75 -0.65
N PHE A 312 -2.17 9.22 -0.83
CA PHE A 312 -3.37 8.39 -0.83
C PHE A 312 -4.06 8.46 -2.19
N VAL A 313 -4.82 7.42 -2.54
CA VAL A 313 -5.60 7.39 -3.78
C VAL A 313 -6.58 8.55 -3.81
N ILE A 314 -6.41 9.40 -4.82
CA ILE A 314 -7.18 10.62 -5.00
C ILE A 314 -8.59 10.26 -5.51
N LYS A 315 -9.60 11.03 -5.08
CA LYS A 315 -11.01 10.88 -5.52
C LYS A 315 -11.49 12.04 -6.39
N GLU A 316 -10.71 13.11 -6.48
CA GLU A 316 -11.04 14.31 -7.22
C GLU A 316 -10.10 14.50 -8.41
N PHE A 317 -10.69 14.53 -9.59
CA PHE A 317 -9.99 14.68 -10.86
C PHE A 317 -10.49 15.92 -11.63
N TYR A 318 -9.66 16.38 -12.56
CA TYR A 318 -10.08 17.30 -13.61
C TYR A 318 -10.90 16.59 -14.69
#